data_AF-A0A0S4M6I0-F1
#
_entry.id   AF-A0A0S4M6I0-F1
#
_cell.length_a   1.000
_cell.length_b   1.000
_cell.length_c   1.000
_cell.angle_alpha   90.00
_cell.angle_beta   90.00
_cell.angle_gamma   90.00
#
_symmetry.space_group_name_H-M   'P 1'
#
loop_
_entity.id
_entity.type
_entity.pdbx_description
1 polymer ?
#
loop_
_entity_poly.entity_id
_entity_poly.type
_entity_poly.pdbx_seq_one_letter_code
_entity_poly.pdbx_strand_id
1 'polypeptide(L)'
;KNYILETFSPFLKEIEEETRSKIKLTNGMTIDELRLSYASNEEFLDKLRKFCNKVIISIENCSNSTLVDLIQYCVPLGAEISKLIRMTRERKNLFLNEMKKLLITNISNIPKTTIAESIKLVPHADIINGCFSNFYDIYVDNKSLLKAKLIFDTVSLKVINDPLLSESVDKISLDMIDRIRKQNMIRIRKRRRRIINSNLICGKLPIYNYIKKLVEKEFPTLKDNISGPILTMRNNKIEIADQKTRDEIFYKLESDLIETAVISYNKLFVKKYKSKVCTKKL
;
A
#
# COMPACT_ATOMS: atom_id res chain seq x y z
N LYS A 1 -8.80 12.85 -17.87
CA LYS A 1 -7.71 13.28 -16.98
C LYS A 1 -8.26 14.32 -16.02
N ASN A 2 -7.98 14.21 -14.72
CA ASN A 2 -8.52 15.13 -13.72
C ASN A 2 -7.50 16.25 -13.50
N TYR A 3 -7.68 17.39 -14.17
CA TYR A 3 -6.76 18.53 -14.14
C TYR A 3 -6.42 18.98 -12.72
N ILE A 4 -7.43 19.03 -11.84
CA ILE A 4 -7.25 19.42 -10.43
C ILE A 4 -6.35 18.42 -9.72
N LEU A 5 -6.60 17.11 -9.90
CA LEU A 5 -5.77 16.08 -9.29
C LEU A 5 -4.33 16.15 -9.80
N GLU A 6 -4.12 16.39 -11.09
CA GLU A 6 -2.79 16.52 -11.68
C GLU A 6 -2.04 17.76 -11.14
N THR A 7 -2.74 18.87 -10.86
CA THR A 7 -2.15 20.06 -10.23
C THR A 7 -1.75 19.82 -8.77
N PHE A 8 -2.59 19.13 -8.00
CA PHE A 8 -2.37 18.94 -6.55
C PHE A 8 -1.49 17.73 -6.22
N SER A 9 -1.48 16.69 -7.07
CA SER A 9 -0.79 15.43 -6.78
C SER A 9 0.70 15.58 -6.46
N PRO A 10 1.49 16.40 -7.18
CA PRO A 10 2.91 16.59 -6.85
C PRO A 10 3.11 17.18 -5.45
N PHE A 11 2.33 18.21 -5.11
CA PHE A 11 2.37 18.86 -3.80
C PHE A 11 1.99 17.91 -2.67
N LEU A 12 0.94 17.11 -2.86
CA LEU A 12 0.50 16.14 -1.85
C LEU A 12 1.58 15.08 -1.59
N LYS A 13 2.25 14.58 -2.63
CA LYS A 13 3.34 13.59 -2.49
C LYS A 13 4.54 14.16 -1.73
N GLU A 14 4.99 15.36 -2.10
CA GLU A 14 6.12 16.02 -1.43
C GLU A 14 5.84 16.22 0.06
N ILE A 15 4.63 16.71 0.38
CA ILE A 15 4.25 16.98 1.76
C ILE A 15 3.99 15.72 2.58
N GLU A 16 3.42 14.67 1.98
CA GLU A 16 3.16 13.43 2.70
C GLU A 16 4.46 12.84 3.27
N GLU A 17 5.51 12.76 2.44
CA GLU A 17 6.82 12.24 2.85
C GLU A 17 7.43 13.07 3.99
N GLU A 18 7.39 14.39 3.86
CA GLU A 18 7.96 15.31 4.83
C GLU A 18 7.17 15.33 6.14
N THR A 19 5.84 15.44 6.06
CA THR A 19 4.95 15.51 7.24
C THR A 19 5.06 14.25 8.08
N ARG A 20 5.13 13.07 7.42
CA ARG A 20 5.29 11.78 8.10
C ARG A 20 6.64 11.65 8.82
N SER A 21 7.67 12.37 8.38
CA SER A 21 8.97 12.39 9.07
C SER A 21 8.96 13.26 10.33
N LYS A 22 8.09 14.28 10.37
CA LYS A 22 8.02 15.30 11.44
C LYS A 22 7.02 14.95 12.54
N ILE A 23 5.83 14.47 12.17
CA ILE A 23 4.82 14.02 13.13
C ILE A 23 5.22 12.63 13.61
N LYS A 24 6.04 12.61 14.67
CA LYS A 24 6.51 11.39 15.30
C LYS A 24 5.44 10.89 16.28
N LEU A 25 5.04 9.64 16.09
CA LEU A 25 4.27 8.91 17.09
C LEU A 25 5.12 8.77 18.35
N THR A 26 4.59 9.18 19.50
CA THR A 26 5.28 9.10 20.80
C THR A 26 4.53 8.19 21.76
N ASN A 27 5.28 7.60 22.69
CA ASN A 27 4.71 6.82 23.76
C ASN A 27 3.81 7.68 24.65
N GLY A 28 2.60 7.22 24.93
CA GLY A 28 1.62 7.92 25.75
C GLY A 28 0.64 8.82 24.98
N MET A 29 0.92 9.12 23.71
CA MET A 29 0.10 10.00 22.88
C MET A 29 -1.27 9.37 22.60
N THR A 30 -2.33 10.15 22.73
CA THR A 30 -3.70 9.78 22.36
C THR A 30 -3.99 10.07 20.89
N ILE A 31 -5.05 9.49 20.33
CA ILE A 31 -5.48 9.81 18.95
C ILE A 31 -5.89 11.28 18.81
N ASP A 32 -6.42 11.90 19.87
CA ASP A 32 -6.80 13.31 19.84
C ASP A 32 -5.57 14.21 19.82
N GLU A 33 -4.54 13.89 20.60
CA GLU A 33 -3.24 14.59 20.56
C GLU A 33 -2.53 14.39 19.21
N LEU A 34 -2.61 13.19 18.64
CA LEU A 34 -2.10 12.93 17.29
C LEU A 34 -2.85 13.78 16.25
N ARG A 35 -4.18 13.82 16.32
CA ARG A 35 -5.01 14.65 15.44
C ARG A 35 -4.65 16.13 15.56
N LEU A 36 -4.48 16.62 16.78
CA LEU A 36 -4.06 18.00 17.04
C LEU A 36 -2.66 18.27 16.47
N SER A 37 -1.73 17.31 16.56
CA SER A 37 -0.39 17.42 15.97
C SER A 37 -0.43 17.59 14.44
N TYR A 38 -1.39 16.95 13.75
CA TYR A 38 -1.64 17.19 12.33
C TYR A 38 -2.31 18.54 12.08
N ALA A 39 -3.33 18.88 12.86
CA ALA A 39 -4.13 20.10 12.65
C ALA A 39 -3.34 21.39 12.93
N SER A 40 -2.37 21.35 13.84
CA SER A 40 -1.54 22.47 14.27
C SER A 40 -0.15 22.47 13.63
N ASN A 41 0.05 21.73 12.55
CA ASN A 41 1.32 21.72 11.82
C ASN A 41 1.45 22.99 10.96
N GLU A 42 1.94 24.08 11.57
CA GLU A 42 2.09 25.38 10.91
C GLU A 42 2.96 25.33 9.66
N GLU A 43 4.00 24.49 9.63
CA GLU A 43 4.85 24.37 8.46
C GLU A 43 4.10 23.78 7.26
N PHE A 44 3.28 22.75 7.49
CA PHE A 44 2.39 22.21 6.47
C PHE A 44 1.40 23.28 5.99
N LEU A 45 0.77 24.01 6.91
CA LEU A 45 -0.20 25.06 6.59
C LEU A 45 0.43 26.21 5.78
N ASP A 46 1.67 26.58 6.09
CA ASP A 46 2.43 27.59 5.35
C ASP A 46 2.80 27.13 3.94
N LYS A 47 3.23 25.87 3.79
CA LYS A 47 3.51 25.30 2.45
C LYS A 47 2.25 25.20 1.62
N LEU A 48 1.15 24.78 2.22
CA LEU A 48 -0.17 24.77 1.60
C LEU A 48 -0.60 26.17 1.16
N ARG A 49 -0.42 27.19 2.00
CA ARG A 49 -0.70 28.58 1.64
C ARG A 49 0.13 29.04 0.44
N LYS A 50 1.43 28.74 0.45
CA LYS A 50 2.33 29.05 -0.69
C LYS A 50 1.90 28.33 -1.96
N PHE A 51 1.51 27.06 -1.87
CA PHE A 51 1.01 26.30 -3.00
C PHE A 51 -0.31 26.87 -3.55
N CYS A 52 -1.29 27.12 -2.69
CA CYS A 52 -2.55 27.76 -3.06
C CYS A 52 -2.32 29.10 -3.78
N ASN A 53 -1.40 29.93 -3.29
CA ASN A 53 -1.04 31.19 -3.95
C ASN A 53 -0.44 30.96 -5.35
N LYS A 54 0.43 29.97 -5.53
CA LYS A 54 0.96 29.60 -6.86
C LYS A 54 -0.15 29.15 -7.81
N VAL A 55 -1.11 28.36 -7.33
CA VAL A 55 -2.25 27.92 -8.13
C VAL A 55 -3.15 29.10 -8.50
N ILE A 56 -3.42 30.03 -7.57
CA ILE A 56 -4.17 31.26 -7.83
C ILE A 56 -3.50 32.08 -8.95
N ILE A 57 -2.20 32.37 -8.83
CA ILE A 57 -1.43 33.09 -9.85
C ILE A 57 -1.50 32.35 -11.21
N SER A 58 -1.43 31.02 -11.20
CA SER A 58 -1.56 30.22 -12.42
C SER A 58 -2.95 30.32 -13.06
N ILE A 59 -4.02 30.44 -12.26
CA ILE A 59 -5.41 30.59 -12.76
C ILE A 59 -5.63 31.99 -13.33
N GLU A 60 -5.11 33.02 -12.65
CA GLU A 60 -5.15 34.41 -13.11
C GLU A 60 -4.48 34.54 -14.49
N ASN A 61 -3.26 34.01 -14.60
CA ASN A 61 -2.43 34.04 -15.82
C ASN A 61 -2.80 32.97 -16.85
N CYS A 62 -3.79 32.11 -16.58
CA CYS A 62 -4.15 31.02 -17.49
C CYS A 62 -4.75 31.58 -18.79
N SER A 63 -4.32 31.01 -19.92
CA SER A 63 -4.96 31.27 -21.21
C SER A 63 -6.42 30.82 -21.19
N ASN A 64 -7.28 31.53 -21.92
CA ASN A 64 -8.72 31.30 -21.90
C ASN A 64 -9.10 29.86 -22.30
N SER A 65 -8.31 29.16 -23.11
CA SER A 65 -8.64 27.81 -23.58
C SER A 65 -8.64 26.76 -22.48
N THR A 66 -7.66 26.74 -21.59
CA THR A 66 -7.48 25.65 -20.62
C THR A 66 -8.62 25.57 -19.61
N LEU A 67 -9.06 26.71 -19.07
CA LEU A 67 -10.17 26.77 -18.12
C LEU A 67 -11.53 26.56 -18.80
N VAL A 68 -11.70 27.02 -20.04
CA VAL A 68 -12.90 26.77 -20.85
C VAL A 68 -13.10 25.28 -21.10
N ASP A 69 -12.01 24.53 -21.26
CA ASP A 69 -12.04 23.09 -21.43
C ASP A 69 -12.45 22.35 -20.13
N LEU A 70 -12.27 22.96 -18.96
CA LEU A 70 -12.76 22.42 -17.67
C LEU A 70 -14.27 22.56 -17.50
N ILE A 71 -14.89 23.55 -18.13
CA ILE A 71 -16.35 23.75 -18.05
C ILE A 71 -17.02 22.59 -18.78
N GLN A 72 -17.96 21.91 -18.13
CA GLN A 72 -18.68 20.80 -18.74
C GLN A 72 -19.44 21.27 -19.99
N TYR A 73 -19.50 20.40 -21.00
CA TYR A 73 -20.19 20.71 -22.24
C TYR A 73 -21.71 20.70 -22.11
N CYS A 74 -22.23 19.83 -21.24
CA CYS A 74 -23.65 19.71 -20.95
C CYS A 74 -23.84 19.82 -19.44
N VAL A 75 -24.68 20.76 -19.00
CA VAL A 75 -25.02 20.95 -17.59
C VAL A 75 -26.49 20.57 -17.40
N PRO A 76 -26.81 19.57 -16.55
CA PRO A 76 -28.18 19.20 -16.26
C PRO A 76 -28.89 20.25 -15.39
N LEU A 77 -30.13 20.58 -15.73
CA LEU A 77 -31.01 21.45 -14.94
C LEU A 77 -31.90 20.58 -14.04
N GLY A 78 -31.34 20.14 -12.91
CA GLY A 78 -32.05 19.33 -11.91
C GLY A 78 -31.84 17.83 -12.06
N ALA A 79 -32.67 17.04 -11.38
CA ALA A 79 -32.59 15.57 -11.36
C ALA A 79 -33.16 14.91 -12.62
N GLU A 80 -33.97 15.63 -13.41
CA GLU A 80 -34.51 15.15 -14.67
C GLU A 80 -33.50 15.35 -15.81
N ILE A 81 -32.96 14.23 -16.30
CA ILE A 81 -31.93 14.16 -17.36
C ILE A 81 -32.38 14.84 -18.67
N SER A 82 -33.68 15.10 -18.84
CA SER A 82 -34.28 15.63 -20.07
C SER A 82 -34.01 17.11 -20.34
N LYS A 83 -33.56 17.91 -19.35
CA LYS A 83 -33.24 19.33 -19.52
C LYS A 83 -31.74 19.57 -19.38
N LEU A 84 -31.05 19.65 -20.52
CA LEU A 84 -29.61 19.91 -20.60
C LEU A 84 -29.32 21.30 -21.18
N ILE A 85 -28.50 22.08 -20.49
CA ILE A 85 -27.89 23.29 -21.07
C ILE A 85 -26.64 22.88 -21.82
N ARG A 86 -26.62 23.17 -23.12
CA ARG A 86 -25.41 23.05 -23.95
C ARG A 86 -24.53 24.29 -23.74
N MET A 87 -23.30 24.05 -23.31
CA MET A 87 -22.24 25.03 -23.06
C MET A 87 -21.33 25.11 -24.28
N THR A 88 -21.74 25.91 -25.28
CA THR A 88 -20.90 26.25 -26.43
C THR A 88 -19.65 27.00 -25.97
N ARG A 89 -18.60 27.05 -26.80
CA ARG A 89 -17.36 27.76 -26.47
C ARG A 89 -17.59 29.23 -26.13
N GLU A 90 -18.48 29.90 -26.87
CA GLU A 90 -18.89 31.28 -26.61
C GLU A 90 -19.54 31.43 -25.23
N ARG A 91 -20.51 30.56 -24.89
CA ARG A 91 -21.14 30.56 -23.56
C ARG A 91 -20.12 30.30 -22.46
N LYS A 92 -19.22 29.33 -22.64
CA LYS A 92 -18.16 29.03 -21.69
C LYS A 92 -17.23 30.24 -21.46
N ASN A 93 -16.92 30.99 -22.53
CA ASN A 93 -16.14 32.23 -22.42
C ASN A 93 -16.86 33.29 -21.58
N LEU A 94 -18.20 33.39 -21.65
CA LEU A 94 -18.97 34.34 -20.82
C LEU A 94 -18.85 34.02 -19.33
N PHE A 95 -18.78 32.74 -18.96
CA PHE A 95 -18.63 32.31 -17.57
C PHE A 95 -17.18 32.25 -17.10
N LEU A 96 -16.20 32.48 -17.98
CA LEU A 96 -14.79 32.28 -17.66
C LEU A 96 -14.33 33.13 -16.46
N ASN A 97 -14.71 34.40 -16.42
CA ASN A 97 -14.32 35.30 -15.34
C ASN A 97 -14.95 34.88 -14.00
N GLU A 98 -16.23 34.48 -14.01
CA GLU A 98 -16.92 33.97 -12.82
C GLU A 98 -16.30 32.65 -12.34
N MET A 99 -15.94 31.76 -13.27
CA MET A 99 -15.24 30.52 -12.95
C MET A 99 -13.85 30.79 -12.33
N LYS A 100 -13.07 31.71 -12.89
CA LYS A 100 -11.78 32.14 -12.31
C LYS A 100 -11.99 32.64 -10.90
N LYS A 101 -12.93 33.57 -10.71
CA LYS A 101 -13.24 34.17 -9.42
C LYS A 101 -13.68 33.11 -8.40
N LEU A 102 -14.54 32.17 -8.79
CA LEU A 102 -15.00 31.08 -7.94
C LEU A 102 -13.84 30.16 -7.52
N LEU A 103 -12.99 29.76 -8.47
CA LEU A 103 -11.81 28.94 -8.19
C LEU A 103 -10.83 29.65 -7.24
N ILE A 104 -10.51 30.91 -7.50
CA ILE A 104 -9.62 31.71 -6.66
C ILE A 104 -10.19 31.86 -5.25
N THR A 105 -11.49 32.18 -5.15
CA THR A 105 -12.18 32.32 -3.87
C THR A 105 -12.13 31.01 -3.08
N ASN A 106 -12.45 29.89 -3.72
CA ASN A 106 -12.40 28.58 -3.06
C ASN A 106 -10.97 28.23 -2.63
N ILE A 107 -9.97 28.39 -3.50
CA ILE A 107 -8.58 28.03 -3.20
C ILE A 107 -7.97 28.90 -2.10
N SER A 108 -8.29 30.20 -2.07
CA SER A 108 -7.77 31.14 -1.06
C SER A 108 -8.30 30.86 0.35
N ASN A 109 -9.47 30.23 0.46
CA ASN A 109 -10.09 29.87 1.74
C ASN A 109 -9.57 28.53 2.31
N ILE A 110 -9.02 27.64 1.47
CA ILE A 110 -8.53 26.31 1.88
C ILE A 110 -7.55 26.36 3.08
N PRO A 111 -6.49 27.20 3.08
CA PRO A 111 -5.46 27.14 4.12
C PRO A 111 -5.86 27.80 5.44
N LYS A 112 -6.83 28.73 5.44
CA LYS A 112 -7.06 29.63 6.59
C LYS A 112 -7.84 28.99 7.73
N THR A 113 -8.75 28.06 7.44
CA THR A 113 -9.59 27.40 8.46
C THR A 113 -10.04 26.01 8.00
N THR A 114 -10.40 25.85 6.72
CA THR A 114 -11.04 24.63 6.22
C THR A 114 -10.21 23.38 6.45
N ILE A 115 -8.91 23.38 6.16
CA ILE A 115 -8.10 22.16 6.32
C ILE A 115 -7.83 21.82 7.78
N ALA A 116 -7.48 22.79 8.62
CA ALA A 116 -7.24 22.54 10.04
C ALA A 116 -8.51 22.03 10.75
N GLU A 117 -9.67 22.62 10.42
CA GLU A 117 -10.98 22.15 10.92
C GLU A 117 -11.35 20.78 10.33
N SER A 118 -11.09 20.55 9.05
CA SER A 118 -11.34 19.24 8.41
C SER A 118 -10.52 18.15 9.08
N ILE A 119 -9.24 18.40 9.40
CA ILE A 119 -8.38 17.45 10.12
C ILE A 119 -8.98 17.13 11.50
N LYS A 120 -9.49 18.14 12.21
CA LYS A 120 -10.15 17.95 13.51
C LYS A 120 -11.41 17.08 13.44
N LEU A 121 -12.09 17.06 12.29
CA LEU A 121 -13.29 16.27 12.04
C LEU A 121 -13.01 14.87 11.46
N VAL A 122 -11.75 14.53 11.19
CA VAL A 122 -11.40 13.20 10.66
C VAL A 122 -11.74 12.11 11.69
N PRO A 123 -12.49 11.07 11.29
CA PRO A 123 -12.82 9.95 12.16
C PRO A 123 -11.58 9.29 12.77
N HIS A 124 -11.71 8.79 14.01
CA HIS A 124 -10.62 8.10 14.70
C HIS A 124 -10.08 6.94 13.87
N ALA A 125 -10.98 6.14 13.27
CA ALA A 125 -10.61 4.99 12.46
C ALA A 125 -9.68 5.37 11.29
N ASP A 126 -9.91 6.50 10.64
CA ASP A 126 -9.10 6.92 9.49
C ASP A 126 -7.70 7.39 9.92
N ILE A 127 -7.61 8.10 11.05
CA ILE A 127 -6.30 8.49 11.64
C ILE A 127 -5.52 7.25 12.06
N ILE A 128 -6.21 6.31 12.73
CA ILE A 128 -5.62 5.04 13.17
C ILE A 128 -5.09 4.27 11.98
N ASN A 129 -5.90 4.06 10.94
CA ASN A 129 -5.51 3.31 9.75
C ASN A 129 -4.38 3.99 8.95
N GLY A 130 -4.25 5.32 9.05
CA GLY A 130 -3.13 6.07 8.48
C GLY A 130 -1.79 5.76 9.15
N CYS A 131 -1.78 5.51 10.46
CA CYS A 131 -0.55 5.35 11.25
C CYS A 131 -0.27 3.91 11.71
N PHE A 132 -1.31 3.09 11.86
CA PHE A 132 -1.28 1.73 12.37
C PHE A 132 -2.06 0.80 11.44
N SER A 133 -1.65 -0.47 11.43
CA SER A 133 -2.41 -1.53 10.78
C SER A 133 -2.79 -2.58 11.81
N ASN A 134 -3.98 -3.15 11.67
CA ASN A 134 -4.37 -4.31 12.46
C ASN A 134 -3.53 -5.53 11.99
N PHE A 135 -2.74 -6.07 12.91
CA PHE A 135 -1.90 -7.24 12.74
C PHE A 135 -2.22 -8.23 13.86
N TYR A 136 -3.01 -9.26 13.56
CA TYR A 136 -3.46 -10.26 14.53
C TYR A 136 -4.12 -9.65 15.78
N ASP A 137 -5.07 -8.74 15.58
CA ASP A 137 -5.80 -8.00 16.63
C ASP A 137 -4.93 -7.03 17.45
N ILE A 138 -3.70 -6.79 17.00
CA ILE A 138 -2.77 -5.79 17.54
C ILE A 138 -2.63 -4.68 16.50
N TYR A 139 -2.96 -3.44 16.87
CA TYR A 139 -2.64 -2.29 16.01
C TYR A 139 -1.16 -1.98 16.12
N VAL A 140 -0.39 -2.31 15.09
CA VAL A 140 1.06 -2.11 15.02
C VAL A 140 1.37 -0.94 14.09
N ASP A 141 2.35 -0.12 14.45
CA ASP A 141 2.72 1.04 13.65
C ASP A 141 3.19 0.65 12.24
N ASN A 142 2.71 1.41 11.25
CA ASN A 142 2.97 1.14 9.83
C ASN A 142 4.47 1.19 9.50
N LYS A 143 5.28 1.94 10.25
CA LYS A 143 6.72 2.05 10.03
C LYS A 143 7.44 0.74 10.36
N SER A 144 7.10 0.09 11.47
CA SER A 144 7.63 -1.23 11.85
C SER A 144 7.21 -2.31 10.85
N LEU A 145 5.95 -2.31 10.40
CA LEU A 145 5.46 -3.26 9.40
C LEU A 145 6.08 -3.06 8.01
N LEU A 146 6.32 -1.81 7.60
CA LEU A 146 7.03 -1.53 6.34
C LEU A 146 8.47 -2.03 6.35
N LYS A 147 9.17 -1.94 7.50
CA LYS A 147 10.49 -2.55 7.67
C LYS A 147 10.41 -4.07 7.57
N ALA A 148 9.40 -4.69 8.17
CA ALA A 148 9.18 -6.12 8.05
C ALA A 148 8.98 -6.54 6.59
N LYS A 149 8.14 -5.80 5.84
CA LYS A 149 7.86 -6.05 4.42
C LYS A 149 9.12 -6.15 3.56
N LEU A 150 10.13 -5.29 3.77
CA LEU A 150 11.38 -5.35 3.03
C LEU A 150 12.11 -6.70 3.17
N ILE A 151 12.03 -7.32 4.36
CA ILE A 151 12.58 -8.65 4.58
C ILE A 151 11.72 -9.73 3.92
N PHE A 152 10.39 -9.61 3.93
CA PHE A 152 9.51 -10.53 3.21
C PHE A 152 9.84 -10.57 1.71
N ASP A 153 10.08 -9.41 1.10
CA ASP A 153 10.47 -9.30 -0.30
C ASP A 153 11.85 -9.94 -0.54
N THR A 154 12.82 -9.66 0.32
CA THR A 154 14.19 -10.20 0.25
C THR A 154 14.23 -11.72 0.38
N VAL A 155 13.55 -12.27 1.38
CA VAL A 155 13.47 -13.72 1.64
C VAL A 155 12.74 -14.43 0.51
N SER A 156 11.66 -13.83 -0.02
CA SER A 156 10.96 -14.38 -1.18
C SER A 156 11.88 -14.50 -2.40
N LEU A 157 12.72 -13.49 -2.66
CA LEU A 157 13.71 -13.53 -3.74
C LEU A 157 14.79 -14.59 -3.49
N LYS A 158 15.30 -14.70 -2.25
CA LYS A 158 16.27 -15.75 -1.87
C LYS A 158 15.72 -17.15 -2.13
N VAL A 159 14.48 -17.40 -1.73
CA VAL A 159 13.79 -18.70 -1.93
C VAL A 159 13.58 -19.01 -3.41
N ILE A 160 13.25 -18.01 -4.23
CA ILE A 160 13.07 -18.19 -5.68
C ILE A 160 14.40 -18.49 -6.38
N ASN A 161 15.49 -17.86 -5.93
CA ASN A 161 16.82 -17.97 -6.53
C ASN A 161 17.70 -19.05 -5.91
N ASP A 162 17.23 -19.74 -4.87
CA ASP A 162 17.96 -20.82 -4.21
C ASP A 162 18.20 -21.98 -5.21
N PRO A 163 19.47 -22.37 -5.46
CA PRO A 163 19.79 -23.39 -6.45
C PRO A 163 19.17 -24.76 -6.16
N LEU A 164 19.14 -25.18 -4.89
CA LEU A 164 18.62 -26.48 -4.48
C LEU A 164 17.10 -26.53 -4.64
N LEU A 165 16.41 -25.45 -4.29
CA LEU A 165 14.98 -25.31 -4.52
C LEU A 165 14.68 -25.25 -6.02
N SER A 166 15.45 -24.52 -6.82
CA SER A 166 15.29 -24.44 -8.27
C SER A 166 15.43 -25.81 -8.95
N GLU A 167 16.45 -26.58 -8.58
CA GLU A 167 16.68 -27.94 -9.07
C GLU A 167 15.54 -28.89 -8.65
N SER A 168 15.11 -28.80 -7.39
CA SER A 168 14.00 -29.60 -6.89
C SER A 168 12.70 -29.35 -7.67
N VAL A 169 12.42 -28.09 -8.05
CA VAL A 169 11.26 -27.75 -8.88
C VAL A 169 11.36 -28.48 -10.22
N ASP A 170 12.55 -28.52 -10.82
CA ASP A 170 12.74 -29.15 -12.12
C ASP A 170 12.50 -30.66 -12.07
N LYS A 171 13.03 -31.33 -11.04
CA LYS A 171 12.84 -32.76 -10.78
C LYS A 171 11.37 -33.10 -10.47
N ILE A 172 10.74 -32.38 -9.56
CA ILE A 172 9.33 -32.61 -9.16
C ILE A 172 8.40 -32.35 -10.35
N SER A 173 8.70 -31.32 -11.16
CA SER A 173 7.88 -31.03 -12.34
C SER A 173 7.89 -32.18 -13.35
N LEU A 174 9.05 -32.82 -13.55
CA LEU A 174 9.18 -33.98 -14.44
C LEU A 174 8.42 -35.20 -13.89
N ASP A 175 8.62 -35.55 -12.61
CA ASP A 175 7.90 -36.64 -11.95
C ASP A 175 6.38 -36.44 -11.99
N MET A 176 5.90 -35.20 -11.77
CA MET A 176 4.48 -34.90 -11.88
C MET A 176 3.93 -35.08 -13.30
N ILE A 177 4.68 -34.68 -14.34
CA ILE A 177 4.28 -34.89 -15.75
C ILE A 177 4.18 -36.39 -16.05
N ASP A 178 5.17 -37.18 -15.61
CA ASP A 178 5.19 -38.62 -15.86
C ASP A 178 4.08 -39.35 -15.10
N ARG A 179 3.77 -38.93 -13.87
CA ARG A 179 2.62 -39.47 -13.10
C ARG A 179 1.28 -39.12 -13.70
N ILE A 180 1.12 -37.92 -14.25
CA ILE A 180 -0.10 -37.49 -14.93
C ILE A 180 -0.35 -38.34 -16.18
N ARG A 181 0.69 -38.73 -16.92
CA ARG A 181 0.56 -39.67 -18.04
C ARG A 181 0.09 -41.06 -17.61
N LYS A 182 0.33 -41.45 -16.35
CA LYS A 182 0.08 -42.80 -15.81
C LYS A 182 -1.18 -42.92 -14.93
N GLN A 183 -1.82 -41.82 -14.49
CA GLN A 183 -2.91 -41.83 -13.49
C GLN A 183 -3.98 -40.74 -13.66
N ASN A 184 -5.10 -40.88 -12.94
CA ASN A 184 -6.21 -39.92 -12.87
C ASN A 184 -5.80 -38.49 -12.42
N MET A 185 -5.79 -37.58 -13.38
CA MET A 185 -5.48 -36.14 -13.29
C MET A 185 -6.13 -35.38 -12.11
N ILE A 186 -7.37 -35.75 -11.76
CA ILE A 186 -8.18 -35.03 -10.77
C ILE A 186 -7.60 -35.18 -9.35
N ARG A 187 -7.05 -36.37 -9.01
CA ARG A 187 -6.48 -36.65 -7.68
C ARG A 187 -5.16 -35.91 -7.46
N ILE A 188 -4.36 -35.76 -8.51
CA ILE A 188 -3.04 -35.09 -8.48
C ILE A 188 -3.21 -33.57 -8.31
N ARG A 189 -4.17 -32.95 -9.02
CA ARG A 189 -4.44 -31.51 -8.89
C ARG A 189 -4.84 -31.12 -7.46
N LYS A 190 -5.71 -31.90 -6.81
CA LYS A 190 -6.17 -31.64 -5.43
C LYS A 190 -5.06 -31.80 -4.37
N ARG A 191 -4.02 -32.59 -4.63
CA ARG A 191 -2.93 -32.88 -3.67
C ARG A 191 -1.61 -32.17 -3.97
N ARG A 192 -1.58 -31.30 -4.99
CA ARG A 192 -0.36 -30.67 -5.51
C ARG A 192 0.50 -30.00 -4.44
N ARG A 193 -0.08 -29.15 -3.58
CA ARG A 193 0.68 -28.45 -2.52
C ARG A 193 1.32 -29.43 -1.53
N ARG A 194 0.60 -30.47 -1.12
CA ARG A 194 1.13 -31.51 -0.22
C ARG A 194 2.30 -32.24 -0.87
N ILE A 195 2.15 -32.65 -2.13
CA ILE A 195 3.22 -33.33 -2.89
C ILE A 195 4.46 -32.45 -2.99
N ILE A 196 4.30 -31.17 -3.34
CA ILE A 196 5.42 -30.24 -3.47
C ILE A 196 6.12 -30.07 -2.12
N ASN A 197 5.37 -29.76 -1.05
CA ASN A 197 5.97 -29.45 0.25
C ASN A 197 6.57 -30.68 0.95
N SER A 198 6.07 -31.90 0.65
CA SER A 198 6.58 -33.16 1.22
C SER A 198 7.75 -33.76 0.43
N ASN A 199 8.11 -33.20 -0.73
CA ASN A 199 9.25 -33.69 -1.49
C ASN A 199 10.56 -33.38 -0.75
N LEU A 200 11.51 -34.30 -0.87
CA LEU A 200 12.79 -34.22 -0.16
C LEU A 200 13.83 -33.51 -1.02
N ILE A 201 14.43 -32.45 -0.47
CA ILE A 201 15.65 -31.85 -1.00
C ILE A 201 16.83 -32.74 -0.58
N CYS A 202 17.68 -33.07 -1.56
CA CYS A 202 18.84 -33.96 -1.39
C CYS A 202 18.53 -35.27 -0.66
N GLY A 203 17.29 -35.77 -0.77
CA GLY A 203 16.84 -37.04 -0.17
C GLY A 203 16.71 -37.05 1.36
N LYS A 204 16.87 -35.91 2.05
CA LYS A 204 16.95 -35.87 3.53
C LYS A 204 15.95 -34.92 4.20
N LEU A 205 15.60 -33.80 3.56
CA LEU A 205 14.80 -32.75 4.21
C LEU A 205 13.57 -32.38 3.37
N PRO A 206 12.35 -32.41 3.93
CA PRO A 206 11.17 -31.89 3.23
C PRO A 206 11.38 -30.44 2.81
N ILE A 207 10.92 -30.07 1.62
CA ILE A 207 11.03 -28.70 1.09
C ILE A 207 10.51 -27.66 2.07
N TYR A 208 9.39 -27.94 2.72
CA TYR A 208 8.85 -27.04 3.76
C TYR A 208 9.87 -26.79 4.88
N ASN A 209 10.50 -27.85 5.40
CA ASN A 209 11.49 -27.72 6.47
C ASN A 209 12.78 -27.02 5.98
N TYR A 210 13.15 -27.20 4.72
CA TYR A 210 14.29 -26.47 4.14
C TYR A 210 13.98 -24.97 4.04
N ILE A 211 12.82 -24.60 3.50
CA ILE A 211 12.36 -23.22 3.43
C ILE A 211 12.27 -22.63 4.83
N LYS A 212 11.71 -23.36 5.79
CA LYS A 212 11.66 -22.94 7.20
C LYS A 212 13.06 -22.61 7.73
N LYS A 213 14.05 -23.49 7.52
CA LYS A 213 15.44 -23.24 7.93
C LYS A 213 16.08 -22.05 7.23
N LEU A 214 15.74 -21.79 5.96
CA LEU A 214 16.20 -20.58 5.27
C LEU A 214 15.62 -19.34 5.94
N VAL A 215 14.33 -19.35 6.26
CA VAL A 215 13.67 -18.23 6.94
C VAL A 215 14.24 -18.02 8.35
N GLU A 216 14.40 -19.09 9.14
CA GLU A 216 14.99 -19.05 10.49
C GLU A 216 16.38 -18.40 10.50
N LYS A 217 17.18 -18.59 9.44
CA LYS A 217 18.50 -17.95 9.30
C LYS A 217 18.43 -16.44 9.02
N GLU A 218 17.37 -15.99 8.35
CA GLU A 218 17.16 -14.58 7.97
C GLU A 218 16.37 -13.81 9.04
N PHE A 219 15.69 -14.54 9.93
CA PHE A 219 14.84 -13.96 10.95
C PHE A 219 15.57 -13.07 11.97
N PRO A 220 16.83 -13.35 12.39
CA PRO A 220 17.61 -12.40 13.19
C PRO A 220 17.76 -11.04 12.50
N THR A 221 18.01 -11.01 11.19
CA THR A 221 18.09 -9.77 10.41
C THR A 221 16.77 -8.99 10.39
N LEU A 222 15.63 -9.69 10.41
CA LEU A 222 14.32 -9.05 10.62
C LEU A 222 14.26 -8.37 11.99
N LYS A 223 14.63 -9.08 13.06
CA LYS A 223 14.63 -8.54 14.42
C LYS A 223 15.53 -7.32 14.55
N ASP A 224 16.71 -7.36 13.92
CA ASP A 224 17.67 -6.26 13.91
C ASP A 224 17.15 -5.04 13.14
N ASN A 225 16.47 -5.25 12.01
CA ASN A 225 15.87 -4.16 11.23
C ASN A 225 14.69 -3.47 11.95
N ILE A 226 13.96 -4.24 12.76
CA ILE A 226 12.85 -3.76 13.61
C ILE A 226 13.35 -3.57 15.07
N SER A 227 14.66 -3.40 15.29
CA SER A 227 15.24 -3.30 16.64
C SER A 227 14.72 -2.13 17.47
N GLY A 228 14.28 -1.04 16.81
CA GLY A 228 13.67 0.12 17.46
C GLY A 228 12.39 -0.20 18.26
N PRO A 229 11.84 0.79 18.98
CA PRO A 229 10.56 0.64 19.66
C PRO A 229 9.47 0.38 18.62
N ILE A 230 8.72 -0.71 18.82
CA ILE A 230 7.49 -0.99 18.09
C ILE A 230 6.37 -0.26 18.83
N LEU A 231 5.62 0.58 18.12
CA LEU A 231 4.49 1.27 18.71
C LEU A 231 3.23 0.48 18.42
N THR A 232 2.39 0.37 19.44
CA THR A 232 1.09 -0.26 19.37
C THR A 232 0.02 0.70 19.83
N MET A 233 -1.23 0.46 19.44
CA MET A 233 -2.36 1.25 19.92
C MET A 233 -3.29 0.38 20.76
N ARG A 234 -3.57 0.84 21.98
CA ARG A 234 -4.52 0.22 22.91
C ARG A 234 -5.36 1.31 23.58
N ASN A 235 -6.68 1.11 23.64
CA ASN A 235 -7.60 2.04 24.32
C ASN A 235 -7.40 3.52 23.92
N ASN A 236 -7.31 3.81 22.62
CA ASN A 236 -7.11 5.17 22.07
C ASN A 236 -5.75 5.81 22.44
N LYS A 237 -4.80 5.03 22.92
CA LYS A 237 -3.46 5.48 23.34
C LYS A 237 -2.37 4.71 22.61
N ILE A 238 -1.33 5.43 22.22
CA ILE A 238 -0.14 4.90 21.58
C ILE A 238 0.84 4.49 22.68
N GLU A 239 1.31 3.27 22.63
CA GLU A 239 2.18 2.68 23.64
C GLU A 239 3.34 1.95 22.97
N ILE A 240 4.53 1.99 23.57
CA ILE A 240 5.62 1.10 23.19
C ILE A 240 5.20 -0.32 23.56
N ALA A 241 5.26 -1.24 22.60
CA ALA A 241 4.98 -2.64 22.83
C ALA A 241 5.87 -3.17 23.96
N ASP A 242 5.24 -3.75 24.98
CA ASP A 242 5.97 -4.48 26.01
C ASP A 242 6.66 -5.71 25.41
N GLN A 243 7.58 -6.32 26.17
CA GLN A 243 8.37 -7.45 25.66
C GLN A 243 7.47 -8.61 25.21
N LYS A 244 6.38 -8.87 25.93
CA LYS A 244 5.43 -9.94 25.60
C LYS A 244 4.73 -9.69 24.26
N THR A 245 4.21 -8.48 24.06
CA THR A 245 3.54 -8.06 22.82
C THR A 245 4.52 -8.06 21.66
N ARG A 246 5.76 -7.61 21.91
CA ARG A 246 6.84 -7.63 20.92
C ARG A 246 7.20 -9.05 20.49
N ASP A 247 7.32 -9.98 21.44
CA ASP A 247 7.58 -11.39 21.16
C ASP A 247 6.42 -12.04 20.39
N GLU A 248 5.17 -11.68 20.72
CA GLU A 248 3.99 -12.11 19.98
C GLU A 248 3.99 -11.61 18.54
N ILE A 249 4.27 -10.31 18.31
CA ILE A 249 4.39 -9.73 16.98
C ILE A 249 5.48 -10.46 16.18
N PHE A 250 6.66 -10.70 16.77
CA PHE A 250 7.72 -11.43 16.09
C PHE A 250 7.34 -12.87 15.78
N TYR A 251 6.72 -13.58 16.71
CA TYR A 251 6.25 -14.95 16.47
C TYR A 251 5.28 -15.02 15.28
N LYS A 252 4.34 -14.07 15.19
CA LYS A 252 3.41 -13.97 14.06
C LYS A 252 4.12 -13.62 12.75
N LEU A 253 5.05 -12.64 12.78
CA LEU A 253 5.84 -12.27 11.61
C LEU A 253 6.70 -13.44 11.09
N GLU A 254 7.28 -14.25 11.98
CA GLU A 254 8.04 -15.44 11.60
C GLU A 254 7.16 -16.45 10.86
N SER A 255 5.98 -16.74 11.43
CA SER A 255 5.00 -17.64 10.84
C SER A 255 4.57 -17.16 9.44
N ASP A 256 4.22 -15.89 9.31
CA ASP A 256 3.80 -15.28 8.05
C ASP A 256 4.92 -15.26 7.01
N LEU A 257 6.17 -15.05 7.45
CA LEU A 257 7.34 -15.07 6.58
C LEU A 257 7.60 -16.47 6.03
N ILE A 258 7.49 -17.51 6.86
CA ILE A 258 7.56 -18.91 6.44
C ILE A 258 6.45 -19.22 5.42
N GLU A 259 5.21 -18.85 5.73
CA GLU A 259 4.08 -19.08 4.83
C GLU A 259 4.28 -18.37 3.48
N THR A 260 4.67 -17.10 3.51
CA THR A 260 4.91 -16.30 2.30
C THR A 260 6.03 -16.89 1.46
N ALA A 261 7.13 -17.30 2.08
CA ALA A 261 8.24 -17.99 1.41
C ALA A 261 7.78 -19.29 0.72
N VAL A 262 6.98 -20.11 1.40
CA VAL A 262 6.40 -21.34 0.84
C VAL A 262 5.46 -21.03 -0.33
N ILE A 263 4.66 -19.97 -0.24
CA ILE A 263 3.79 -19.51 -1.33
C ILE A 263 4.63 -19.06 -2.54
N SER A 264 5.70 -18.30 -2.33
CA SER A 264 6.61 -17.84 -3.39
C SER A 264 7.26 -19.02 -4.12
N TYR A 265 7.75 -20.02 -3.38
CA TYR A 265 8.25 -21.27 -3.97
C TYR A 265 7.18 -22.01 -4.78
N ASN A 266 5.96 -22.15 -4.25
CA ASN A 266 4.87 -22.80 -4.96
C ASN A 266 4.47 -22.06 -6.26
N LYS A 267 4.53 -20.72 -6.26
CA LYS A 267 4.32 -19.91 -7.48
C LYS A 267 5.40 -20.19 -8.52
N LEU A 268 6.67 -20.24 -8.12
CA LEU A 268 7.79 -20.63 -8.99
C LEU A 268 7.57 -22.02 -9.60
N PHE A 269 7.18 -23.00 -8.76
CA PHE A 269 6.87 -24.35 -9.22
C PHE A 269 5.78 -24.36 -10.30
N VAL A 270 4.66 -23.67 -10.04
CA VAL A 270 3.54 -23.60 -11.00
C VAL A 270 3.98 -22.99 -12.33
N LYS A 271 4.80 -21.92 -12.28
CA LYS A 271 5.33 -21.26 -13.49
C LYS A 271 6.21 -22.20 -14.31
N LYS A 272 7.22 -22.84 -13.68
CA LYS A 272 8.12 -23.80 -14.36
C LYS A 272 7.37 -25.02 -14.89
N TYR A 273 6.48 -25.60 -14.09
CA TYR A 273 5.66 -26.74 -14.51
C TYR A 273 4.81 -26.41 -15.76
N LYS A 274 4.12 -25.26 -15.77
CA LYS A 274 3.31 -24.83 -16.93
C LYS A 274 4.18 -24.68 -18.18
N SER A 275 5.36 -24.06 -18.05
CA SER A 275 6.31 -23.91 -19.15
C SER A 275 6.73 -25.27 -19.73
N LYS A 276 7.08 -26.25 -18.88
CA LYS A 276 7.47 -27.60 -19.31
C LYS A 276 6.35 -28.40 -19.96
N VAL A 277 5.11 -28.23 -19.49
CA VAL A 277 3.93 -28.85 -20.12
C VAL A 277 3.65 -28.25 -21.49
N CYS A 278 3.87 -26.94 -21.69
CA CYS A 278 3.69 -26.33 -23.01
C CYS A 278 4.79 -26.75 -24.01
N THR A 279 6.03 -26.94 -23.56
CA THR A 279 7.15 -27.33 -24.45
C THR A 279 7.14 -28.80 -24.79
N LYS A 280 6.80 -29.68 -23.84
CA LYS A 280 6.45 -31.08 -24.14
C LYS A 280 5.01 -31.09 -24.66
N LYS A 281 4.77 -30.81 -25.94
CA LYS A 281 3.45 -31.03 -26.58
C LYS A 281 2.92 -32.40 -26.09
N LEU A 282 1.90 -32.34 -25.24
CA LEU A 282 1.17 -33.48 -24.69
C LEU A 282 0.00 -33.76 -25.63
#